data_AF-A0A9E2Q9D8-F1
#
_entry.id   AF-A0A9E2Q9D8-F1
#
_cell.length_a   1.000
_cell.length_b   1.000
_cell.length_c   1.000
_cell.angle_alpha   90.00
_cell.angle_beta   90.00
_cell.angle_gamma   90.00
#
_symmetry.space_group_name_H-M   'P 1'
#
loop_
_entity.id
_entity.type
_entity.pdbx_description
1 polymer ?
#
loop_
_entity_poly.entity_id
_entity_poly.type
_entity_poly.pdbx_seq_one_letter_code
_entity_poly.pdbx_strand_id
1 'polypeptide(L)' 'MNVEIRVTQAELAEMETTASELSESVQQVLLGGLQTEDGTLYLSSVNVDVQVAE' A
#
# COMPACT_ATOMS: atom_id res chain seq x y z
N MET A 1 -8.92 -2.14 8.56
CA MET A 1 -7.48 -2.36 8.84
C MET A 1 -6.74 -1.09 8.49
N ASN A 2 -5.71 -0.70 9.27
CA ASN A 2 -4.87 0.45 8.96
C ASN A 2 -3.48 -0.04 8.54
N VAL A 3 -2.98 0.41 7.40
CA VAL A 3 -1.65 0.10 6.88
C VAL A 3 -0.88 1.41 6.77
N GLU A 4 0.19 1.53 7.56
CA GLU A 4 1.09 2.68 7.50
C GLU A 4 2.34 2.29 6.69
N ILE A 5 2.67 3.10 5.70
CA ILE A 5 3.84 2.93 4.84
C ILE A 5 4.71 4.17 5.01
N ARG A 6 5.96 3.95 5.42
CA ARG A 6 6.96 5.01 5.54
C ARG A 6 7.97 4.85 4.43
N VAL A 7 8.11 5.89 3.62
CA VAL A 7 9.05 5.96 2.50
C VAL A 7 9.72 7.32 2.49
N THR A 8 10.85 7.42 1.82
CA THR A 8 11.57 8.66 1.56
C THR A 8 11.27 9.14 0.14
N GLN A 9 11.58 10.40 -0.15
CA GLN A 9 11.52 10.93 -1.52
C GLN A 9 12.44 10.16 -2.48
N ALA A 10 13.58 9.68 -2.00
CA ALA A 10 14.53 8.90 -2.79
C ALA A 10 13.94 7.54 -3.21
N GLU A 11 13.26 6.85 -2.29
CA GLU A 11 12.61 5.57 -2.59
C GLU A 11 11.45 5.74 -3.58
N LEU A 12 10.63 6.79 -3.43
CA LEU A 12 9.57 7.09 -4.39
C LEU A 12 10.14 7.37 -5.79
N ALA A 13 11.24 8.13 -5.88
CA ALA A 13 11.92 8.40 -7.14
C ALA A 13 12.53 7.14 -7.76
N GLU A 14 13.12 6.25 -6.96
CA GLU A 14 13.66 4.97 -7.42
C GLU A 14 12.57 4.04 -7.96
N MET A 15 11.38 4.09 -7.36
CA MET A 15 10.20 3.34 -7.80
C MET A 15 9.46 4.00 -8.96
N GLU A 16 9.92 5.16 -9.45
CA GLU A 16 9.27 5.98 -10.47
C GLU A 16 7.78 6.23 -10.17
N THR A 17 7.44 6.45 -8.89
CA THR A 17 6.07 6.58 -8.42
C THR A 17 5.90 7.74 -7.45
N THR A 18 4.67 8.15 -7.21
CA THR A 18 4.32 9.14 -6.18
C THR A 18 3.71 8.48 -4.95
N ALA A 19 3.72 9.18 -3.81
CA ALA A 19 3.07 8.68 -2.59
C ALA A 19 1.58 8.35 -2.80
N SER A 20 0.88 9.14 -3.61
CA SER A 20 -0.52 8.90 -3.98
C SER A 20 -0.68 7.61 -4.80
N GLU A 21 0.15 7.43 -5.84
CA GLU A 21 0.11 6.23 -6.68
C GLU A 21 0.49 4.97 -5.91
N LEU A 22 1.45 5.08 -4.99
CA LEU A 22 1.81 4.00 -4.07
C LEU A 22 0.64 3.64 -3.15
N SER A 23 -0.01 4.64 -2.57
CA SER A 23 -1.18 4.46 -1.70
C SER A 23 -2.32 3.76 -2.45
N GLU A 24 -2.67 4.24 -3.64
CA GLU A 24 -3.73 3.65 -4.47
C GLU A 24 -3.37 2.21 -4.90
N SER A 25 -2.13 1.99 -5.33
CA SER A 25 -1.66 0.67 -5.75
C SER A 25 -1.74 -0.35 -4.60
N VAL A 26 -1.27 0.03 -3.41
CA VAL A 26 -1.36 -0.85 -2.23
C VAL A 26 -2.82 -1.09 -1.85
N GLN A 27 -3.66 -0.05 -1.88
CA GLN A 27 -5.08 -0.20 -1.56
C GLN A 27 -5.77 -1.17 -2.53
N GLN A 28 -5.49 -1.08 -3.83
CA GLN A 28 -6.06 -1.99 -4.82
C GLN A 28 -5.62 -3.43 -4.61
N VAL A 29 -4.33 -3.67 -4.32
CA VAL A 29 -3.83 -5.02 -4.01
C VAL A 29 -4.53 -5.59 -2.78
N LEU A 30 -4.70 -4.80 -1.72
CA LEU A 30 -5.34 -5.23 -0.49
C LEU A 30 -6.85 -5.48 -0.65
N LEU A 31 -7.53 -4.71 -1.50
CA LEU A 31 -8.95 -4.92 -1.83
C LEU A 31 -9.17 -6.09 -2.80
N GLY A 32 -8.20 -6.38 -3.67
CA GLY A 32 -8.22 -7.51 -4.60
C GLY A 32 -8.15 -8.88 -3.90
N GLY A 33 -7.75 -8.88 -2.63
CA GLY A 33 -7.64 -10.07 -1.79
C GLY A 33 -6.20 -10.52 -1.62
N LEU A 34 -5.84 -10.86 -0.39
CA LEU A 34 -4.51 -11.35 -0.03
C LEU A 34 -4.49 -12.87 -0.13
N GLN A 35 -3.58 -13.41 -0.94
CA GLN A 35 -3.41 -14.85 -1.05
C GLN A 35 -2.61 -15.36 0.16
N THR A 36 -3.22 -16.27 0.91
CA THR A 36 -2.64 -16.95 2.09
C THR A 36 -2.60 -18.45 1.85
N GLU A 37 -1.88 -19.20 2.69
CA GLU A 37 -1.83 -20.68 2.59
C GLU A 37 -3.21 -21.33 2.69
N ASP A 38 -4.14 -20.68 3.42
CA ASP A 38 -5.51 -21.17 3.66
C ASP A 38 -6.53 -20.66 2.63
N GLY A 39 -6.12 -19.82 1.66
CA GLY A 39 -6.99 -19.25 0.64
C GLY A 39 -6.87 -17.72 0.51
N THR A 40 -7.87 -17.08 -0.10
CA THR A 40 -7.85 -15.62 -0.32
C THR A 40 -8.58 -14.88 0.81
N LEU A 41 -7.86 -14.02 1.52
CA LEU A 41 -8.42 -13.12 2.53
C LEU A 41 -8.92 -11.84 1.86
N TYR A 42 -10.22 -11.60 1.91
CA TYR A 42 -10.83 -10.36 1.45
C TYR A 42 -10.99 -9.36 2.59
N LEU A 43 -10.44 -8.17 2.41
CA LEU A 43 -10.52 -7.10 3.40
C LEU A 43 -11.69 -6.17 3.07
N SER A 44 -12.68 -6.08 3.96
CA SER A 44 -13.88 -5.24 3.73
C SER A 44 -13.61 -3.74 3.82
N SER A 45 -12.55 -3.34 4.53
CA SER A 45 -12.15 -1.94 4.67
C SER A 45 -10.67 -1.84 5.03
N VAL A 46 -9.93 -1.11 4.21
CA VAL A 46 -8.50 -0.85 4.37
C VAL A 46 -8.25 0.65 4.23
N ASN A 47 -7.60 1.21 5.25
CA ASN A 47 -7.04 2.55 5.19
C ASN A 47 -5.53 2.42 4.97
N VAL A 48 -5.00 3.09 3.95
CA VAL A 48 -3.57 3.11 3.62
C VAL A 48 -3.10 4.54 3.82
N ASP A 49 -2.09 4.70 4.68
CA ASP A 49 -1.47 5.99 4.97
C ASP A 49 0.00 5.93 4.54
N VAL A 50 0.37 6.74 3.56
CA VAL A 50 1.75 6.83 3.06
C VAL A 50 2.37 8.11 3.59
N GLN A 51 3.37 7.96 4.45
CA GLN A 51 4.13 9.06 5.04
C GLN A 51 5.48 9.18 4.34
N VAL A 52 5.73 10.36 3.78
CA VAL A 52 7.00 10.66 3.14
C VAL A 52 7.92 11.35 4.14
N ALA A 53 8.97 10.65 4.55
CA ALA A 53 10.04 11.21 5.38
C ALA A 53 11.01 12.04 4.52
N GLU A 54 11.58 13.08 5.14
CA GLU A 54 12.61 13.95 4.54
C GLU A 54 13.93 13.21 4.24
#